data_AF-A0A2P4TCH2-F1
#
_entry.id   AF-A0A2P4TCH2-F1
#
_cell.length_a   1.000
_cell.length_b   1.000
_cell.length_c   1.000
_cell.angle_alpha   90.00
_cell.angle_beta   90.00
_cell.angle_gamma   90.00
#
_symmetry.space_group_name_H-M   'P 1'
#
loop_
_entity.id
_entity.type
_entity.pdbx_description
1 polymer ?
#
loop_
_entity_poly.entity_id
_entity_poly.type
_entity_poly.pdbx_seq_one_letter_code
_entity_poly.pdbx_strand_id
1 'polypeptide(L)'
;HERIHTRRPYHVDGADKYSQDDDLVNLEVLDEDTIIHQLQKRYADLQIYTYVGDILIALNPFQNLSIYSPQFSKLYHGMKRSSNPPHIFASADAAYQSMVTFSKDQCIIISGESGAGKTESAHLIVQHLTFLGKANNRALREKILQVNPLVEAFGNACTAINDNSSRFGKYLEMMFTPTGAVMGAKISEYLLEKSRVIKQAVYIDNETGRVMHDIVTKDSYGRQFEAIQHCFRIIGFTDEEVYSVYRILTGILNTGNIEFAAISSQHQTDKSEVPNPEALDNDIFGFENFARNSFEQLCINIANEQIQFYFNQHIFALEQMEYQNEGIDAATVEYEDNRPLLDMFLQKPMGLLSLLDEESRFPQATDLTLVDKFEDNLRCKYFWRPKGVELSFGIQHYAGKVLYDASTFLEKNRDTLPADIVVVLRTSENKLLQQLFSSPLTKTGTFCNSFAYFATFSATSPFENLAASGQNSAFQLLLLLKVS
;
A
#
# COMPACT_ATOMS: atom_id res chain seq x y z
N HIS A 1 19.20 25.57 -0.38
CA HIS A 1 19.59 24.51 0.56
C HIS A 1 19.95 25.17 1.89
N GLU A 2 19.10 25.00 2.89
CA GLU A 2 19.35 25.44 4.27
C GLU A 2 20.36 24.49 4.92
N ARG A 3 21.30 25.04 5.70
CA ARG A 3 22.25 24.27 6.50
C ARG A 3 21.86 24.40 7.96
N ILE A 4 21.59 23.27 8.62
CA ILE A 4 21.27 23.26 10.05
C ILE A 4 22.51 22.80 10.82
N HIS A 5 22.99 23.64 11.71
CA HIS A 5 24.06 23.28 12.64
C HIS A 5 23.44 22.71 13.92
N THR A 6 23.70 21.44 14.22
CA THR A 6 23.25 20.84 15.49
C THR A 6 24.20 21.27 16.61
N ARG A 7 23.69 21.40 17.84
CA ARG A 7 24.56 21.62 19.01
C ARG A 7 25.37 20.35 19.24
N ARG A 8 26.70 20.48 19.38
CA ARG A 8 27.61 19.38 19.71
C ARG A 8 27.00 18.47 20.79
N PRO A 9 26.94 17.13 20.58
CA PRO A 9 26.47 16.24 21.62
C PRO A 9 27.39 16.35 22.85
N TYR A 10 26.80 16.35 24.03
CA TYR A 10 27.53 16.30 25.30
C TYR A 10 28.43 15.07 25.30
N HIS A 11 29.75 15.29 25.38
CA HIS A 11 30.75 14.22 25.49
C HIS A 11 30.55 13.52 26.83
N VAL A 12 29.90 12.36 26.82
CA VAL A 12 29.95 11.43 27.94
C VAL A 12 31.11 10.48 27.67
N ASP A 13 32.27 10.78 28.25
CA ASP A 13 33.39 9.84 28.25
C ASP A 13 32.92 8.53 28.89
N GLY A 14 32.75 7.50 28.05
CA GLY A 14 32.42 6.14 28.49
C GLY A 14 31.16 5.49 27.91
N ALA A 15 30.52 6.02 26.87
CA ALA A 15 29.37 5.35 26.22
C ALA A 15 29.81 4.34 25.12
N ASP A 16 29.13 3.21 25.09
CA ASP A 16 29.49 1.96 24.39
C ASP A 16 29.87 2.04 22.89
N LYS A 17 30.93 1.28 22.55
CA LYS A 17 31.42 0.64 21.29
C LYS A 17 30.84 0.90 19.87
N TYR A 18 29.79 1.68 19.62
CA TYR A 18 29.19 1.86 18.28
C TYR A 18 29.22 3.31 17.80
N SER A 19 29.16 3.51 16.47
CA SER A 19 29.53 4.77 15.82
C SER A 19 28.50 5.87 16.09
N GLN A 20 28.94 7.09 16.42
CA GLN A 20 28.06 8.27 16.49
C GLN A 20 27.27 8.49 15.19
N ASP A 21 27.81 8.00 14.08
CA ASP A 21 27.27 8.03 12.72
C ASP A 21 26.08 7.07 12.48
N ASP A 22 25.66 6.30 13.48
CA ASP A 22 24.52 5.38 13.38
C ASP A 22 23.17 6.11 13.39
N ASP A 23 23.13 7.34 13.92
CA ASP A 23 21.96 8.21 13.94
C ASP A 23 22.31 9.58 13.36
N LEU A 24 21.65 9.95 12.26
CA LEU A 24 21.98 11.17 11.52
C LEU A 24 21.73 12.43 12.36
N VAL A 25 20.87 12.38 13.39
CA VAL A 25 20.63 13.53 14.28
C VAL A 25 21.87 13.95 15.06
N ASN A 26 22.88 13.08 15.17
CA ASN A 26 24.14 13.38 15.85
C ASN A 26 25.15 14.14 14.97
N LEU A 27 24.88 14.30 13.66
CA LEU A 27 25.77 15.00 12.75
C LEU A 27 25.84 16.49 13.08
N GLU A 28 27.05 17.05 13.18
CA GLU A 28 27.27 18.48 13.48
C GLU A 28 26.63 19.41 12.42
N VAL A 29 26.58 18.95 11.16
CA VAL A 29 25.99 19.66 10.03
C VAL A 29 24.95 18.75 9.39
N LEU A 30 23.70 19.19 9.39
CA LEU A 30 22.59 18.57 8.69
C LEU A 30 22.31 19.38 7.42
N ASP A 31 22.86 18.91 6.31
CA ASP A 31 22.49 19.32 4.95
C ASP A 31 22.38 18.10 4.03
N GLU A 32 21.73 18.30 2.88
CA GLU A 32 21.44 17.26 1.91
C GLU A 32 22.71 16.52 1.46
N ASP A 33 23.78 17.25 1.16
CA ASP A 33 25.06 16.69 0.73
C ASP A 33 25.68 15.80 1.83
N THR A 34 25.62 16.24 3.09
CA THR A 34 26.17 15.51 4.24
C THR A 34 25.37 14.24 4.51
N ILE A 35 24.04 14.31 4.46
CA ILE A 35 23.15 13.16 4.62
C ILE A 35 23.40 12.13 3.53
N ILE A 36 23.43 12.56 2.26
CA ILE A 36 23.70 11.69 1.11
C ILE A 36 25.07 11.04 1.24
N HIS A 37 26.10 11.82 1.57
CA HIS A 37 27.46 11.31 1.74
C HIS A 37 27.52 10.22 2.82
N GLN A 38 26.87 10.45 3.96
CA GLN A 38 26.87 9.48 5.06
C GLN A 38 26.11 8.20 4.70
N LEU A 39 24.94 8.33 4.08
CA LEU A 39 24.16 7.18 3.60
C LEU A 39 24.94 6.37 2.55
N GLN A 40 25.62 7.03 1.61
CA GLN A 40 26.46 6.37 0.60
C GLN A 40 27.63 5.62 1.22
N LYS A 41 28.32 6.23 2.19
CA LYS A 41 29.43 5.60 2.92
C LYS A 41 28.95 4.35 3.65
N ARG A 42 27.86 4.44 4.43
CA ARG A 42 27.27 3.30 5.14
C ARG A 42 26.84 2.20 4.18
N TYR A 43 26.20 2.56 3.06
CA TYR A 43 25.78 1.62 2.03
C TYR A 43 26.97 0.88 1.40
N ALA A 44 28.08 1.57 1.13
CA ALA A 44 29.31 0.96 0.63
C ALA A 44 29.91 -0.08 1.61
N ASP A 45 29.73 0.15 2.92
CA ASP A 45 30.12 -0.77 3.99
C ASP A 45 29.05 -1.85 4.29
N LEU A 46 28.01 -1.98 3.45
CA LEU A 46 26.86 -2.89 3.60
C LEU A 46 26.02 -2.63 4.87
N GLN A 47 26.11 -1.43 5.43
CA GLN A 47 25.31 -0.94 6.54
C GLN A 47 24.05 -0.25 5.99
N ILE A 48 23.02 -1.03 5.68
CA ILE A 48 21.82 -0.52 4.98
C ILE A 48 20.81 0.20 5.88
N TYR A 49 20.96 0.08 7.19
CA TYR A 49 20.07 0.67 8.18
C TYR A 49 20.76 1.86 8.85
N THR A 50 20.05 2.98 8.92
CA THR A 50 20.53 4.22 9.54
C THR A 50 19.39 4.89 10.28
N TYR A 51 19.62 5.34 11.49
CA TYR A 51 18.61 6.07 12.25
C TYR A 51 18.56 7.55 11.87
N VAL A 52 17.37 8.14 12.03
CA VAL A 52 17.13 9.58 12.03
C VAL A 52 16.11 9.88 13.12
N GLY A 53 16.57 10.06 14.37
CA GLY A 53 15.65 10.18 15.51
C GLY A 53 14.75 8.94 15.55
N ASP A 54 13.45 9.05 15.73
CA ASP A 54 12.59 7.86 15.79
C ASP A 54 12.34 7.13 14.45
N ILE A 55 12.90 7.65 13.36
CA ILE A 55 12.78 7.07 12.01
C ILE A 55 13.97 6.14 11.73
N LEU A 56 13.69 5.03 11.04
CA LEU A 56 14.71 4.13 10.50
C LEU A 56 14.73 4.23 8.97
N ILE A 57 15.85 4.70 8.41
CA ILE A 57 16.12 4.62 6.97
C ILE A 57 16.66 3.24 6.64
N ALA A 58 16.05 2.59 5.65
CA ALA A 58 16.48 1.31 5.10
C ALA A 58 16.77 1.46 3.60
N LEU A 59 18.01 1.20 3.19
CA LEU A 59 18.41 1.22 1.79
C LEU A 59 18.40 -0.20 1.22
N ASN A 60 17.76 -0.42 0.08
CA ASN A 60 17.71 -1.76 -0.52
C ASN A 60 19.12 -2.20 -0.99
N PRO A 61 19.71 -3.27 -0.44
CA PRO A 61 21.04 -3.74 -0.84
C PRO A 61 21.09 -4.43 -2.22
N PHE A 62 19.94 -4.82 -2.78
CA PHE A 62 19.84 -5.70 -3.97
C PHE A 62 20.62 -7.02 -3.86
N GLN A 63 20.94 -7.44 -2.62
CA GLN A 63 21.63 -8.69 -2.32
C GLN A 63 21.23 -9.21 -0.94
N ASN A 64 21.43 -10.51 -0.72
CA ASN A 64 21.15 -11.12 0.57
C ASN A 64 22.26 -10.79 1.58
N LEU A 65 21.86 -10.17 2.69
CA LEU A 65 22.74 -9.92 3.82
C LEU A 65 22.46 -10.94 4.93
N SER A 66 23.53 -11.41 5.60
CA SER A 66 23.42 -12.40 6.68
C SER A 66 23.05 -11.79 8.04
N ILE A 67 22.20 -10.76 8.06
CA ILE A 67 21.83 -9.96 9.25
C ILE A 67 20.43 -10.31 9.80
N TYR A 68 19.71 -11.22 9.15
CA TYR A 68 18.32 -11.59 9.51
C TYR A 68 18.18 -12.98 10.15
N SER A 69 19.29 -13.56 10.60
CA SER A 69 19.25 -14.90 11.20
C SER A 69 18.54 -14.90 12.56
N PRO A 70 18.01 -16.04 13.03
CA PRO A 70 17.45 -16.15 14.38
C PRO A 70 18.43 -15.78 15.50
N GLN A 71 19.74 -15.88 15.25
CA GLN A 71 20.77 -15.45 16.20
C GLN A 71 20.86 -13.92 16.24
N PHE A 72 20.79 -13.26 15.09
CA PHE A 72 20.68 -11.79 15.01
C PHE A 72 19.39 -11.29 15.65
N SER A 73 18.27 -11.97 15.48
CA SER A 73 17.02 -11.64 16.17
C SER A 73 17.19 -11.61 17.71
N LYS A 74 18.00 -12.50 18.29
CA LYS A 74 18.26 -12.50 19.74
C LYS A 74 19.13 -11.32 20.19
N LEU A 75 19.98 -10.80 19.31
CA LEU A 75 20.86 -9.66 19.63
C LEU A 75 20.05 -8.41 19.97
N TYR A 76 18.88 -8.22 19.35
CA TYR A 76 18.03 -7.05 19.53
C TYR A 76 16.94 -7.21 20.60
N HIS A 77 16.74 -8.42 21.14
CA HIS A 77 15.65 -8.69 22.06
C HIS A 77 15.83 -8.00 23.42
N GLY A 78 14.92 -7.07 23.77
CA GLY A 78 14.93 -6.37 25.05
C GLY A 78 16.16 -5.47 25.25
N MET A 79 16.85 -5.13 24.16
CA MET A 79 18.06 -4.31 24.20
C MET A 79 17.71 -2.84 23.99
N LYS A 80 18.46 -1.95 24.63
CA LYS A 80 18.32 -0.53 24.36
C LYS A 80 18.79 -0.23 22.94
N ARG A 81 18.19 0.80 22.33
CA ARG A 81 18.53 1.25 20.98
C ARG A 81 20.02 1.56 20.81
N SER A 82 20.68 2.12 21.83
CA SER A 82 22.12 2.43 21.80
C SER A 82 23.03 1.20 21.96
N SER A 83 22.46 0.03 22.29
CA SER A 83 23.25 -1.17 22.59
C SER A 83 23.71 -1.92 21.33
N ASN A 84 23.08 -1.69 20.18
CA ASN A 84 23.37 -2.36 18.93
C ASN A 84 23.25 -1.38 17.75
N PRO A 85 23.88 -1.67 16.59
CA PRO A 85 23.72 -0.85 15.39
C PRO A 85 22.26 -0.73 14.92
N PRO A 86 21.92 0.25 14.07
CA PRO A 86 20.59 0.42 13.53
C PRO A 86 20.11 -0.83 12.80
N HIS A 87 18.89 -1.26 13.11
CA HIS A 87 18.32 -2.45 12.48
C HIS A 87 16.79 -2.46 12.58
N ILE A 88 16.14 -3.13 11.63
CA ILE A 88 14.69 -3.28 11.62
C ILE A 88 14.15 -4.05 12.84
N PHE A 89 14.91 -5.03 13.33
CA PHE A 89 14.58 -5.77 14.56
C PHE A 89 14.61 -4.89 15.80
N ALA A 90 15.49 -3.88 15.87
CA ALA A 90 15.48 -2.93 16.98
C ALA A 90 14.18 -2.12 17.02
N SER A 91 13.70 -1.69 15.84
CA SER A 91 12.44 -0.93 15.73
C SER A 91 11.24 -1.79 16.11
N ALA A 92 11.23 -3.05 15.66
CA ALA A 92 10.18 -4.01 16.01
C ALA A 92 10.21 -4.39 17.52
N ASP A 93 11.38 -4.57 18.13
CA ASP A 93 11.49 -4.81 19.58
C ASP A 93 11.05 -3.58 20.36
N ALA A 94 11.45 -2.36 19.98
CA ALA A 94 11.00 -1.13 20.64
C ALA A 94 9.47 -0.98 20.64
N ALA A 95 8.81 -1.25 19.51
CA ALA A 95 7.35 -1.27 19.43
C ALA A 95 6.76 -2.37 20.35
N TYR A 96 7.29 -3.59 20.29
CA TYR A 96 6.82 -4.69 21.12
C TYR A 96 6.96 -4.41 22.63
N GLN A 97 8.12 -3.91 23.08
CA GLN A 97 8.35 -3.56 24.48
C GLN A 97 7.42 -2.44 24.93
N SER A 98 7.19 -1.43 24.09
CA SER A 98 6.25 -0.33 24.39
C SER A 98 4.82 -0.83 24.54
N MET A 99 4.38 -1.71 23.62
CA MET A 99 3.07 -2.35 23.70
C MET A 99 2.87 -3.10 25.02
N VAL A 100 3.84 -3.95 25.41
CA VAL A 100 3.76 -4.77 26.62
C VAL A 100 3.87 -3.91 27.89
N THR A 101 4.74 -2.91 27.90
CA THR A 101 5.01 -2.07 29.06
C THR A 101 3.87 -1.10 29.34
N PHE A 102 3.35 -0.43 28.30
CA PHE A 102 2.35 0.62 28.44
C PHE A 102 0.93 0.14 28.19
N SER A 103 0.73 -1.11 27.75
CA SER A 103 -0.58 -1.65 27.37
C SER A 103 -1.32 -0.76 26.35
N LYS A 104 -0.56 -0.26 25.36
CA LYS A 104 -1.08 0.57 24.26
C LYS A 104 -0.73 -0.06 22.92
N ASP A 105 -1.68 -0.01 21.99
CA ASP A 105 -1.47 -0.46 20.61
C ASP A 105 -0.35 0.34 19.93
N GLN A 106 0.36 -0.30 19.02
CA GLN A 106 1.51 0.28 18.31
C GLN A 106 1.29 0.15 16.81
N CYS A 107 1.78 1.14 16.05
CA CYS A 107 1.70 1.13 14.60
C CYS A 107 3.11 1.33 14.01
N ILE A 108 3.50 0.44 13.09
CA ILE A 108 4.73 0.57 12.33
C ILE A 108 4.36 0.89 10.89
N ILE A 109 4.73 2.09 10.43
CA ILE A 109 4.45 2.55 9.07
C ILE A 109 5.73 2.37 8.24
N ILE A 110 5.60 1.67 7.11
CA ILE A 110 6.69 1.44 6.17
C ILE A 110 6.36 2.18 4.88
N SER A 111 7.05 3.30 4.66
CA SER A 111 6.92 4.11 3.44
C SER A 111 8.14 3.93 2.54
N GLY A 112 8.00 4.33 1.28
CA GLY A 112 9.08 4.29 0.30
C GLY A 112 8.58 3.94 -1.09
N GLU A 113 9.44 4.14 -2.08
CA GLU A 113 9.14 3.80 -3.46
C GLU A 113 9.11 2.27 -3.70
N SER A 114 8.67 1.92 -4.88
CA SER A 114 8.69 0.61 -5.52
C SER A 114 10.04 -0.04 -5.49
N GLY A 115 10.12 -1.31 -5.09
CA GLY A 115 11.42 -1.96 -4.99
C GLY A 115 12.30 -1.39 -3.88
N ALA A 116 11.85 -0.41 -3.07
CA ALA A 116 12.63 0.07 -1.93
C ALA A 116 12.78 -0.97 -0.79
N GLY A 117 12.05 -2.09 -0.86
CA GLY A 117 12.14 -3.18 0.13
C GLY A 117 11.06 -3.16 1.21
N LYS A 118 9.92 -2.50 0.98
CA LYS A 118 8.80 -2.43 1.94
C LYS A 118 8.23 -3.80 2.31
N THR A 119 7.96 -4.65 1.31
CA THR A 119 7.40 -5.99 1.52
C THR A 119 8.34 -6.88 2.33
N GLU A 120 9.63 -6.86 2.00
CA GLU A 120 10.67 -7.58 2.75
C GLU A 120 10.80 -7.05 4.18
N SER A 121 10.78 -5.72 4.35
CA SER A 121 10.82 -5.08 5.67
C SER A 121 9.62 -5.49 6.53
N ALA A 122 8.41 -5.48 5.96
CA ALA A 122 7.20 -5.94 6.63
C ALA A 122 7.33 -7.42 7.04
N HIS A 123 7.80 -8.28 6.14
CA HIS A 123 8.03 -9.71 6.43
C HIS A 123 9.00 -9.90 7.61
N LEU A 124 10.12 -9.17 7.62
CA LEU A 124 11.12 -9.23 8.69
C LEU A 124 10.58 -8.75 10.04
N ILE A 125 9.76 -7.69 10.05
CA ILE A 125 9.08 -7.20 11.26
C ILE A 125 8.15 -8.29 11.81
N VAL A 126 7.32 -8.90 10.96
CA VAL A 126 6.39 -9.96 11.37
C VAL A 126 7.12 -11.17 11.91
N GLN A 127 8.21 -11.57 11.24
CA GLN A 127 9.07 -12.66 11.68
C GLN A 127 9.63 -12.37 13.08
N HIS A 128 10.12 -11.15 13.30
CA HIS A 128 10.69 -10.73 14.59
C HIS A 128 9.62 -10.64 15.69
N LEU A 129 8.50 -9.98 15.45
CA LEU A 129 7.39 -9.89 16.39
C LEU A 129 6.83 -11.26 16.77
N THR A 130 6.78 -12.19 15.82
CA THR A 130 6.36 -13.58 16.10
C THR A 130 7.38 -14.33 16.96
N PHE A 131 8.67 -14.03 16.81
CA PHE A 131 9.73 -14.54 17.68
C PHE A 131 9.63 -13.95 19.09
N LEU A 132 9.47 -12.63 19.22
CA LEU A 132 9.35 -11.92 20.49
C LEU A 132 8.13 -12.37 21.29
N GLY A 133 6.96 -12.45 20.63
CA GLY A 133 5.72 -12.84 21.27
C GLY A 133 5.58 -14.33 21.54
N LYS A 134 6.69 -15.11 21.53
CA LYS A 134 6.76 -16.52 21.95
C LYS A 134 5.53 -17.31 21.53
N ALA A 135 5.22 -17.34 20.23
CA ALA A 135 4.06 -18.07 19.72
C ALA A 135 4.17 -19.56 20.12
N ASN A 136 3.53 -19.93 21.24
CA ASN A 136 3.61 -21.27 21.85
C ASN A 136 3.07 -22.34 20.89
N ASN A 137 2.21 -21.92 19.95
CA ASN A 137 1.66 -22.76 18.91
C ASN A 137 2.48 -22.62 17.62
N ARG A 138 3.29 -23.66 17.33
CA ARG A 138 4.09 -23.75 16.09
C ARG A 138 3.23 -23.61 14.83
N ALA A 139 2.02 -24.20 14.82
CA ALA A 139 1.12 -24.14 13.67
C ALA A 139 0.60 -22.72 13.43
N LEU A 140 0.25 -21.98 14.49
CA LEU A 140 -0.16 -20.57 14.37
C LEU A 140 0.95 -19.71 13.77
N ARG A 141 2.18 -19.86 14.27
CA ARG A 141 3.35 -19.16 13.74
C ARG A 141 3.57 -19.47 12.26
N GLU A 142 3.51 -20.73 11.87
CA GLU A 142 3.69 -21.12 10.47
C GLU A 142 2.58 -20.53 9.60
N LYS A 143 1.31 -20.53 10.04
CA LYS A 143 0.22 -19.87 9.31
C LYS A 143 0.44 -18.37 9.12
N ILE A 144 0.86 -17.65 10.17
CA ILE A 144 1.13 -16.21 10.12
C ILE A 144 2.27 -15.90 9.14
N LEU A 145 3.30 -16.76 9.04
CA LEU A 145 4.42 -16.52 8.12
C LEU A 145 4.10 -16.93 6.68
N GLN A 146 3.23 -17.92 6.47
CA GLN A 146 2.90 -18.43 5.13
C GLN A 146 1.75 -17.69 4.45
N VAL A 147 0.95 -16.91 5.17
CA VAL A 147 -0.12 -16.11 4.55
C VAL A 147 0.44 -15.06 3.59
N ASN A 148 1.57 -14.42 3.91
CA ASN A 148 2.16 -13.39 3.04
C ASN A 148 2.54 -13.94 1.66
N PRO A 149 3.36 -15.01 1.54
CA PRO A 149 3.65 -15.65 0.26
C PRO A 149 2.39 -16.05 -0.52
N LEU A 150 1.35 -16.52 0.18
CA LEU A 150 0.09 -16.86 -0.48
C LEU A 150 -0.57 -15.63 -1.09
N VAL A 151 -0.78 -14.56 -0.33
CA VAL A 151 -1.46 -13.37 -0.85
C VAL A 151 -0.60 -12.66 -1.91
N GLU A 152 0.73 -12.72 -1.80
CA GLU A 152 1.64 -12.24 -2.85
C GLU A 152 1.47 -12.99 -4.16
N ALA A 153 1.24 -14.30 -4.14
CA ALA A 153 0.98 -15.05 -5.37
C ALA A 153 -0.28 -14.59 -6.12
N PHE A 154 -1.26 -14.02 -5.41
CA PHE A 154 -2.52 -13.53 -6.00
C PHE A 154 -2.53 -12.03 -6.30
N GLY A 155 -1.65 -11.26 -5.66
CA GLY A 155 -1.70 -9.80 -5.72
C GLY A 155 -0.38 -9.12 -6.07
N ASN A 156 0.73 -9.84 -6.22
CA ASN A 156 1.96 -9.27 -6.75
C ASN A 156 2.09 -9.57 -8.25
N ALA A 157 2.78 -8.69 -8.97
CA ALA A 157 3.10 -8.86 -10.38
C ALA A 157 4.47 -8.28 -10.71
N CYS A 158 5.07 -8.80 -11.78
CA CYS A 158 6.28 -8.25 -12.37
C CYS A 158 5.98 -6.90 -13.05
N THR A 159 6.86 -5.93 -12.86
CA THR A 159 6.81 -4.58 -13.47
C THR A 159 8.18 -4.23 -14.05
N ALA A 160 8.30 -3.11 -14.78
CA ALA A 160 9.58 -2.65 -15.33
C ALA A 160 10.70 -2.51 -14.28
N ILE A 161 10.33 -2.15 -13.04
CA ILE A 161 11.30 -1.89 -11.95
C ILE A 161 11.42 -3.08 -10.99
N ASN A 162 10.33 -3.79 -10.72
CA ASN A 162 10.28 -4.78 -9.65
C ASN A 162 9.59 -6.06 -10.11
N ASP A 163 10.35 -7.15 -10.16
CA ASP A 163 9.88 -8.48 -10.50
C ASP A 163 8.78 -9.01 -9.56
N ASN A 164 8.67 -8.48 -8.33
CA ASN A 164 7.66 -8.86 -7.33
C ASN A 164 6.96 -7.63 -6.75
N SER A 165 6.46 -6.71 -7.59
CA SER A 165 5.71 -5.54 -7.13
C SER A 165 4.38 -5.97 -6.54
N SER A 166 4.12 -5.66 -5.26
CA SER A 166 2.76 -5.74 -4.72
C SER A 166 1.85 -4.84 -5.54
N ARG A 167 0.66 -5.33 -5.91
CA ARG A 167 -0.39 -4.62 -6.67
C ARG A 167 -1.62 -4.31 -5.83
N PHE A 168 -1.44 -4.28 -4.52
CA PHE A 168 -2.41 -3.97 -3.49
C PHE A 168 -1.65 -3.51 -2.24
N GLY A 169 -2.31 -2.69 -1.42
CA GLY A 169 -1.82 -2.38 -0.09
C GLY A 169 -2.29 -3.40 0.93
N LYS A 170 -1.49 -3.54 2.00
CA LYS A 170 -1.68 -4.52 3.07
C LYS A 170 -1.62 -3.84 4.42
N TYR A 171 -2.64 -4.07 5.23
CA TYR A 171 -2.62 -3.73 6.64
C TYR A 171 -2.64 -5.03 7.44
N LEU A 172 -1.57 -5.28 8.19
CA LEU A 172 -1.41 -6.49 8.99
C LEU A 172 -1.52 -6.13 10.47
N GLU A 173 -2.54 -6.68 11.11
CA GLU A 173 -2.76 -6.55 12.54
C GLU A 173 -2.21 -7.81 13.23
N MET A 174 -1.19 -7.66 14.06
CA MET A 174 -0.74 -8.73 14.96
C MET A 174 -1.41 -8.57 16.32
N MET A 175 -2.12 -9.60 16.79
CA MET A 175 -2.83 -9.60 18.06
C MET A 175 -1.99 -10.29 19.12
N PHE A 176 -1.86 -9.65 20.29
CA PHE A 176 -1.08 -10.16 21.42
C PHE A 176 -1.93 -10.23 22.68
N THR A 177 -1.57 -11.14 23.61
CA THR A 177 -2.08 -11.12 24.97
C THR A 177 -1.49 -9.94 25.75
N PRO A 178 -2.09 -9.54 26.89
CA PRO A 178 -1.48 -8.57 27.80
C PRO A 178 -0.08 -8.98 28.32
N THR A 179 0.24 -10.28 28.27
CA THR A 179 1.56 -10.82 28.62
C THR A 179 2.54 -10.83 27.45
N GLY A 180 2.14 -10.30 26.29
CA GLY A 180 2.95 -10.19 25.08
C GLY A 180 2.98 -11.44 24.19
N ALA A 181 2.13 -12.45 24.43
CA ALA A 181 2.11 -13.67 23.62
C ALA A 181 1.27 -13.50 22.34
N VAL A 182 1.72 -14.01 21.20
CA VAL A 182 0.96 -13.92 19.93
C VAL A 182 -0.33 -14.75 20.02
N MET A 183 -1.46 -14.09 19.79
CA MET A 183 -2.81 -14.69 19.72
C MET A 183 -3.24 -14.99 18.30
N GLY A 184 -2.83 -14.15 17.34
CA GLY A 184 -3.18 -14.32 15.94
C GLY A 184 -2.73 -13.14 15.10
N ALA A 185 -3.08 -13.18 13.82
CA ALA A 185 -2.89 -12.06 12.91
C ALA A 185 -4.10 -11.92 11.98
N LYS A 186 -4.34 -10.71 11.51
CA LYS A 186 -5.37 -10.39 10.52
C LYS A 186 -4.75 -9.53 9.42
N ILE A 187 -5.03 -9.88 8.17
CA ILE A 187 -4.63 -9.10 7.00
C ILE A 187 -5.87 -8.44 6.44
N SER A 188 -5.76 -7.16 6.12
CA SER A 188 -6.75 -6.41 5.35
C SER A 188 -6.07 -5.86 4.11
N GLU A 189 -6.56 -6.23 2.93
CA GLU A 189 -6.13 -5.71 1.65
C GLU A 189 -6.90 -4.46 1.23
N TYR A 190 -6.25 -3.60 0.44
CA TYR A 190 -6.88 -2.41 -0.15
C TYR A 190 -6.27 -2.08 -1.50
N LEU A 191 -7.07 -1.42 -2.35
CA LEU A 191 -6.64 -0.93 -3.67
C LEU A 191 -5.96 -2.00 -4.55
N LEU A 192 -6.52 -3.20 -4.59
CA LEU A 192 -6.09 -4.22 -5.55
C LEU A 192 -6.28 -3.69 -6.98
N GLU A 193 -5.21 -3.70 -7.75
CA GLU A 193 -5.22 -3.24 -9.15
C GLU A 193 -5.88 -4.28 -10.08
N LYS A 194 -7.21 -4.36 -10.00
CA LYS A 194 -8.02 -5.32 -10.77
C LYS A 194 -7.82 -5.20 -12.29
N SER A 195 -7.56 -3.99 -12.79
CA SER A 195 -7.40 -3.72 -14.23
C SER A 195 -6.23 -4.47 -14.87
N ARG A 196 -5.19 -4.81 -14.10
CA ARG A 196 -4.06 -5.63 -14.56
C ARG A 196 -4.45 -7.02 -15.03
N VAL A 197 -5.57 -7.57 -14.53
CA VAL A 197 -6.04 -8.90 -14.96
C VAL A 197 -6.46 -8.89 -16.43
N ILE A 198 -6.98 -7.76 -16.92
CA ILE A 198 -7.55 -7.64 -18.27
C ILE A 198 -6.49 -7.14 -19.27
N LYS A 199 -5.62 -6.23 -18.83
CA LYS A 199 -4.60 -5.62 -19.70
C LYS A 199 -3.34 -5.30 -18.89
N GLN A 200 -2.18 -5.64 -19.44
CA GLN A 200 -0.88 -5.33 -18.84
C GLN A 200 -0.11 -4.34 -19.74
N ALA A 201 0.74 -3.53 -19.13
CA ALA A 201 1.72 -2.74 -19.88
C ALA A 201 2.75 -3.67 -20.55
N VAL A 202 3.14 -3.34 -21.78
CA VAL A 202 4.20 -4.07 -22.49
C VAL A 202 5.53 -3.41 -22.12
N TYR A 203 6.44 -4.18 -21.51
CA TYR A 203 7.77 -3.72 -21.17
C TYR A 203 8.78 -4.18 -22.22
N ILE A 204 9.65 -3.27 -22.65
CA ILE A 204 10.75 -3.56 -23.59
C ILE A 204 12.05 -3.43 -22.80
N ASP A 205 12.84 -4.49 -22.81
CA ASP A 205 14.17 -4.47 -22.20
C ASP A 205 15.08 -3.52 -23.00
N ASN A 206 15.62 -2.52 -22.32
CA ASN A 206 16.47 -1.48 -22.92
C ASN A 206 17.82 -2.01 -23.42
N GLU A 207 18.35 -3.09 -22.85
CA GLU A 207 19.62 -3.69 -23.25
C GLU A 207 19.45 -4.64 -24.44
N THR A 208 18.36 -5.42 -24.46
CA THR A 208 18.15 -6.45 -25.48
C THR A 208 17.20 -6.02 -26.60
N GLY A 209 16.46 -4.93 -26.43
CA GLY A 209 15.43 -4.45 -27.35
C GLY A 209 14.27 -5.42 -27.55
N ARG A 210 14.19 -6.47 -26.73
CA ARG A 210 13.14 -7.48 -26.79
C ARG A 210 11.99 -7.02 -25.90
N VAL A 211 10.76 -7.21 -26.39
CA VAL A 211 9.60 -7.28 -25.50
C VAL A 211 9.94 -8.31 -24.43
N MET A 212 9.83 -7.93 -23.15
CA MET A 212 9.96 -8.87 -22.05
C MET A 212 8.86 -9.92 -22.22
N HIS A 213 9.18 -11.00 -22.93
CA HIS A 213 8.21 -11.99 -23.35
C HIS A 213 7.80 -12.84 -22.15
N ASP A 214 6.49 -12.82 -21.93
CA ASP A 214 5.60 -13.83 -21.39
C ASP A 214 6.04 -14.56 -20.09
N ILE A 215 5.31 -14.22 -19.02
CA ILE A 215 5.29 -14.88 -17.69
C ILE A 215 5.23 -16.41 -17.83
N VAL A 216 4.65 -16.94 -18.91
CA VAL A 216 4.41 -18.38 -19.06
C VAL A 216 5.70 -19.23 -19.18
N THR A 217 6.87 -18.64 -19.50
CA THR A 217 8.10 -19.43 -19.83
C THR A 217 9.23 -19.37 -18.80
N LYS A 218 9.04 -18.72 -17.64
CA LYS A 218 10.08 -18.63 -16.59
C LYS A 218 10.12 -19.93 -15.77
N ASP A 219 11.22 -20.68 -15.85
CA ASP A 219 11.45 -21.92 -15.06
C ASP A 219 11.32 -21.72 -13.54
N SER A 220 11.46 -20.48 -13.05
CA SER A 220 11.25 -20.12 -11.65
C SER A 220 9.81 -20.31 -11.19
N TYR A 221 8.81 -20.20 -12.08
CA TYR A 221 7.40 -20.28 -11.70
C TYR A 221 6.96 -21.68 -11.28
N GLY A 222 7.58 -22.74 -11.82
CA GLY A 222 7.33 -24.11 -11.34
C GLY A 222 7.66 -24.26 -9.86
N ARG A 223 8.84 -23.77 -9.45
CA ARG A 223 9.27 -23.77 -8.03
C ARG A 223 8.38 -22.88 -7.16
N GLN A 224 7.99 -21.70 -7.64
CA GLN A 224 7.09 -20.81 -6.91
C GLN A 224 5.70 -21.44 -6.73
N PHE A 225 5.20 -22.13 -7.75
CA PHE A 225 3.92 -22.83 -7.69
C PHE A 225 3.92 -23.96 -6.64
N GLU A 226 5.00 -24.73 -6.55
CA GLU A 226 5.18 -25.73 -5.48
C GLU A 226 5.20 -25.10 -4.09
N ALA A 227 5.87 -23.96 -3.93
CA ALA A 227 5.87 -23.22 -2.67
C ALA A 227 4.46 -22.72 -2.31
N ILE A 228 3.67 -22.26 -3.28
CA ILE A 228 2.27 -21.85 -3.09
C ILE A 228 1.40 -23.04 -2.67
N GLN A 229 1.58 -24.23 -3.27
CA GLN A 229 0.87 -25.45 -2.82
C GLN A 229 1.15 -25.74 -1.35
N HIS A 230 2.40 -25.56 -0.94
CA HIS A 230 2.79 -25.75 0.45
C HIS A 230 2.14 -24.70 1.37
N CYS A 231 2.03 -23.44 0.95
CA CYS A 231 1.33 -22.40 1.69
C CYS A 231 -0.15 -22.74 1.92
N PHE A 232 -0.87 -23.16 0.87
CA PHE A 232 -2.27 -23.59 0.97
C PHE A 232 -2.47 -24.67 2.04
N ARG A 233 -1.61 -25.70 2.04
CA ARG A 233 -1.66 -26.80 3.03
C ARG A 233 -1.41 -26.34 4.46
N ILE A 234 -0.42 -25.47 4.69
CA ILE A 234 -0.12 -24.94 6.04
C ILE A 234 -1.29 -24.10 6.56
N ILE A 235 -1.83 -23.24 5.71
CA ILE A 235 -2.96 -22.36 6.08
C ILE A 235 -4.20 -23.20 6.40
N GLY A 236 -4.38 -24.30 5.67
CA GLY A 236 -5.37 -25.33 5.94
C GLY A 236 -6.49 -25.39 4.90
N PHE A 237 -6.23 -24.99 3.66
CA PHE A 237 -7.15 -25.18 2.55
C PHE A 237 -7.24 -26.67 2.20
N THR A 238 -8.45 -27.14 1.88
CA THR A 238 -8.63 -28.51 1.37
C THR A 238 -8.26 -28.59 -0.10
N ASP A 239 -7.96 -29.79 -0.59
CA ASP A 239 -7.64 -29.99 -2.01
C ASP A 239 -8.81 -29.57 -2.93
N GLU A 240 -10.06 -29.74 -2.47
CA GLU A 240 -11.24 -29.29 -3.21
C GLU A 240 -11.37 -27.76 -3.28
N GLU A 241 -11.01 -27.05 -2.19
CA GLU A 241 -10.99 -25.59 -2.17
C GLU A 241 -9.90 -25.05 -3.09
N VAL A 242 -8.68 -25.61 -3.01
CA VAL A 242 -7.56 -25.25 -3.88
C VAL A 242 -7.90 -25.50 -5.35
N TYR A 243 -8.49 -26.66 -5.67
CA TYR A 243 -8.95 -26.97 -7.02
C TYR A 243 -10.02 -25.98 -7.51
N SER A 244 -10.93 -25.56 -6.61
CA SER A 244 -11.96 -24.56 -6.93
C SER A 244 -11.35 -23.20 -7.25
N VAL A 245 -10.29 -22.77 -6.55
CA VAL A 245 -9.53 -21.56 -6.84
C VAL A 245 -8.92 -21.64 -8.24
N TYR A 246 -8.23 -22.73 -8.59
CA TYR A 246 -7.65 -22.87 -9.92
C TYR A 246 -8.69 -22.88 -11.04
N ARG A 247 -9.86 -23.49 -10.82
CA ARG A 247 -10.96 -23.43 -11.80
C ARG A 247 -11.45 -22.01 -12.03
N ILE A 248 -11.50 -21.17 -10.99
CA ILE A 248 -11.87 -19.75 -11.13
C ILE A 248 -10.80 -19.00 -11.93
N LEU A 249 -9.52 -19.17 -11.59
CA LEU A 249 -8.41 -18.55 -12.32
C LEU A 249 -8.41 -18.93 -13.81
N THR A 250 -8.56 -20.23 -14.12
CA THR A 250 -8.68 -20.71 -15.50
C THR A 250 -9.93 -20.15 -16.19
N GLY A 251 -11.03 -20.00 -15.46
CA GLY A 251 -12.24 -19.35 -15.96
C GLY A 251 -11.99 -17.91 -16.39
N ILE A 252 -11.28 -17.12 -15.56
CA ILE A 252 -10.89 -15.73 -15.87
C ILE A 252 -10.06 -15.67 -17.16
N LEU A 253 -9.03 -16.53 -17.27
CA LEU A 253 -8.20 -16.61 -18.48
C LEU A 253 -9.03 -16.95 -19.73
N ASN A 254 -9.94 -17.92 -19.61
CA ASN A 254 -10.80 -18.32 -20.72
C ASN A 254 -11.82 -17.24 -21.12
N THR A 255 -12.31 -16.45 -20.16
CA THR A 255 -13.18 -15.29 -20.47
C THR A 255 -12.44 -14.24 -21.29
N GLY A 256 -11.14 -14.05 -21.05
CA GLY A 256 -10.28 -13.18 -21.85
C GLY A 256 -10.13 -13.62 -23.32
N ASN A 257 -10.37 -14.90 -23.62
CA ASN A 257 -10.33 -15.44 -24.98
C ASN A 257 -11.66 -15.29 -25.76
N ILE A 258 -12.72 -14.74 -25.14
CA ILE A 258 -14.00 -14.52 -25.82
C ILE A 258 -13.90 -13.30 -26.72
N GLU A 259 -14.00 -13.51 -28.04
CA GLU A 259 -14.02 -12.43 -29.03
C GLU A 259 -15.46 -12.03 -29.38
N PHE A 260 -15.77 -10.74 -29.25
CA PHE A 260 -17.04 -10.17 -29.68
C PHE A 260 -16.90 -9.57 -31.08
N ALA A 261 -17.58 -10.13 -32.07
CA ALA A 261 -17.64 -9.58 -33.41
C ALA A 261 -18.84 -8.63 -33.56
N ALA A 262 -18.60 -7.42 -34.05
CA ALA A 262 -19.67 -6.50 -34.40
C ALA A 262 -20.45 -7.07 -35.60
N ILE A 263 -21.70 -7.49 -35.36
CA ILE A 263 -22.62 -7.77 -36.46
C ILE A 263 -23.06 -6.42 -37.01
N SER A 264 -22.55 -6.05 -38.19
CA SER A 264 -22.97 -4.86 -38.91
C SER A 264 -24.44 -5.00 -39.35
N SER A 265 -25.37 -4.72 -38.45
CA SER A 265 -26.73 -4.34 -38.82
C SER A 265 -26.79 -2.83 -38.98
N GLN A 266 -27.49 -2.34 -40.00
CA GLN A 266 -27.43 -0.96 -40.51
C GLN A 266 -27.89 0.16 -39.54
N HIS A 267 -28.09 -0.09 -38.26
CA HIS A 267 -28.46 0.94 -37.29
C HIS A 267 -27.83 0.69 -35.91
N GLN A 268 -26.61 1.20 -35.70
CA GLN A 268 -26.12 1.84 -34.46
C GLN A 268 -24.60 2.03 -34.57
N THR A 269 -24.17 3.28 -34.48
CA THR A 269 -22.76 3.67 -34.43
C THR A 269 -22.36 3.87 -32.97
N ASP A 270 -21.81 2.85 -32.34
CA ASP A 270 -20.93 3.02 -31.18
C ASP A 270 -19.57 2.41 -31.56
N LYS A 271 -18.65 3.29 -31.99
CA LYS A 271 -17.24 2.95 -32.14
C LYS A 271 -16.56 3.28 -30.82
N SER A 272 -15.98 2.27 -30.18
CA SER A 272 -14.97 2.47 -29.14
C SER A 272 -13.62 2.13 -29.75
N GLU A 273 -12.80 3.16 -30.01
CA GLU A 273 -11.40 2.97 -30.37
C GLU A 273 -10.61 2.65 -29.10
N VAL A 274 -9.85 1.56 -29.13
CA VAL A 274 -8.85 1.25 -28.09
C VAL A 274 -7.62 2.11 -28.38
N PRO A 275 -7.17 3.00 -27.47
CA PRO A 275 -5.97 3.77 -27.70
C PRO A 275 -4.72 2.88 -27.67
N ASN A 276 -3.81 3.23 -28.57
CA ASN A 276 -2.46 2.74 -28.85
C ASN A 276 -1.66 2.23 -27.62
N PRO A 277 -0.87 1.15 -27.75
CA PRO A 277 0.00 0.64 -26.69
C PRO A 277 1.33 1.40 -26.70
N GLU A 278 1.42 2.45 -25.90
CA GLU A 278 2.73 2.96 -25.48
C GLU A 278 3.10 2.36 -24.12
N ALA A 279 4.33 1.87 -24.04
CA ALA A 279 4.92 1.27 -22.85
C ALA A 279 4.98 2.29 -21.71
N LEU A 280 4.51 1.89 -20.53
CA LEU A 280 4.65 2.67 -19.31
C LEU A 280 5.82 2.10 -18.53
N ASP A 281 6.90 2.88 -18.45
CA ASP A 281 7.95 2.64 -17.47
C ASP A 281 7.44 3.02 -16.09
N ASN A 282 7.75 2.13 -15.15
CA ASN A 282 7.67 2.24 -13.71
C ASN A 282 6.29 1.90 -13.15
N ASP A 283 6.25 1.06 -12.12
CA ASP A 283 5.01 0.63 -11.49
C ASP A 283 5.30 0.17 -10.06
N ILE A 284 4.85 0.96 -9.09
CA ILE A 284 5.51 1.09 -7.79
C ILE A 284 4.49 1.50 -6.71
N PHE A 285 4.16 0.61 -5.77
CA PHE A 285 3.35 0.96 -4.60
C PHE A 285 4.14 1.88 -3.68
N GLY A 286 4.01 3.18 -3.90
CA GLY A 286 4.58 4.37 -3.26
C GLY A 286 3.83 5.56 -3.87
N PHE A 287 4.34 6.78 -3.79
CA PHE A 287 3.80 7.86 -4.63
C PHE A 287 4.02 7.52 -6.12
N GLU A 288 2.97 7.57 -6.96
CA GLU A 288 2.99 7.12 -8.36
C GLU A 288 2.87 8.30 -9.34
N ASN A 289 3.78 8.37 -10.32
CA ASN A 289 3.71 9.34 -11.41
C ASN A 289 4.31 8.77 -12.70
N PHE A 290 3.46 8.20 -13.56
CA PHE A 290 3.80 7.59 -14.83
C PHE A 290 3.54 8.55 -16.01
N ALA A 291 3.92 8.13 -17.22
CA ALA A 291 3.60 8.88 -18.44
C ALA A 291 2.08 9.05 -18.66
N ARG A 292 1.29 8.08 -18.19
CA ARG A 292 -0.18 8.11 -18.18
C ARG A 292 -0.70 7.61 -16.83
N ASN A 293 -1.26 8.50 -16.02
CA ASN A 293 -1.84 8.17 -14.71
C ASN A 293 -3.36 8.07 -14.82
N SER A 294 -3.95 7.04 -14.21
CA SER A 294 -5.39 6.77 -14.24
C SER A 294 -6.02 6.89 -12.84
N PHE A 295 -7.29 6.49 -12.70
CA PHE A 295 -8.05 6.47 -11.46
C PHE A 295 -7.35 5.71 -10.33
N GLU A 296 -6.68 4.61 -10.67
CA GLU A 296 -5.91 3.79 -9.73
C GLU A 296 -4.76 4.59 -9.10
N GLN A 297 -3.95 5.26 -9.93
CA GLN A 297 -2.86 6.14 -9.48
C GLN A 297 -3.39 7.29 -8.62
N LEU A 298 -4.57 7.84 -8.96
CA LEU A 298 -5.21 8.89 -8.16
C LEU A 298 -5.51 8.37 -6.74
N CYS A 299 -6.12 7.19 -6.63
CA CYS A 299 -6.42 6.56 -5.34
C CYS A 299 -5.14 6.31 -4.52
N ILE A 300 -4.09 5.82 -5.17
CA ILE A 300 -2.80 5.54 -4.55
C ILE A 300 -2.14 6.85 -4.06
N ASN A 301 -2.15 7.90 -4.86
CA ASN A 301 -1.56 9.17 -4.45
C ASN A 301 -2.34 9.86 -3.33
N ILE A 302 -3.67 9.79 -3.33
CA ILE A 302 -4.49 10.27 -2.20
C ILE A 302 -4.14 9.50 -0.91
N ALA A 303 -3.91 8.19 -1.00
CA ALA A 303 -3.47 7.41 0.14
C ALA A 303 -2.09 7.85 0.66
N ASN A 304 -1.13 8.08 -0.24
CA ASN A 304 0.19 8.59 0.14
C ASN A 304 0.12 9.99 0.75
N GLU A 305 -0.76 10.88 0.27
CA GLU A 305 -1.00 12.18 0.89
C GLU A 305 -1.50 12.05 2.34
N GLN A 306 -2.39 11.08 2.62
CA GLN A 306 -2.88 10.84 3.98
C GLN A 306 -1.76 10.32 4.90
N ILE A 307 -0.89 9.43 4.40
CA ILE A 307 0.28 8.94 5.14
C ILE A 307 1.25 10.09 5.41
N GLN A 308 1.52 10.95 4.42
CA GLN A 308 2.35 12.13 4.58
C GLN A 308 1.78 13.11 5.61
N PHE A 309 0.45 13.32 5.59
CA PHE A 309 -0.22 14.16 6.59
C PHE A 309 -0.05 13.59 8.00
N TYR A 310 -0.28 12.29 8.17
CA TYR A 310 -0.07 11.61 9.45
C TYR A 310 1.38 11.76 9.93
N PHE A 311 2.35 11.56 9.03
CA PHE A 311 3.77 11.75 9.32
C PHE A 311 4.06 13.17 9.80
N ASN A 312 3.59 14.19 9.08
CA ASN A 312 3.79 15.59 9.43
C ASN A 312 3.17 15.93 10.80
N GLN A 313 1.97 15.41 11.09
CA GLN A 313 1.33 15.61 12.39
C GLN A 313 2.10 14.92 13.52
N HIS A 314 2.56 13.69 13.31
CA HIS A 314 3.25 12.92 14.34
C HIS A 314 4.64 13.46 14.66
N ILE A 315 5.40 13.83 13.64
CA ILE A 315 6.76 14.36 13.80
C ILE A 315 6.74 15.81 14.28
N PHE A 316 5.93 16.69 13.69
CA PHE A 316 6.03 18.11 14.01
C PHE A 316 4.99 18.58 15.03
N ALA A 317 3.72 18.20 14.86
CA ALA A 317 2.64 18.76 15.67
C ALA A 317 2.59 18.12 17.07
N LEU A 318 2.68 16.79 17.17
CA LEU A 318 2.69 16.11 18.46
C LEU A 318 3.95 16.42 19.27
N GLU A 319 5.12 16.51 18.62
CA GLU A 319 6.37 16.84 19.30
C GLU A 319 6.32 18.28 19.87
N GLN A 320 5.79 19.24 19.11
CA GLN A 320 5.57 20.61 19.62
C GLN A 320 4.53 20.67 20.75
N MET A 321 3.49 19.85 20.68
CA MET A 321 2.49 19.75 21.75
C MET A 321 3.10 19.17 23.03
N GLU A 322 4.03 18.22 22.92
CA GLU A 322 4.76 17.67 24.07
C GLU A 322 5.67 18.73 24.70
N TYR A 323 6.41 19.50 23.90
CA TYR A 323 7.20 20.63 24.42
C TYR A 323 6.34 21.65 25.18
N GLN A 324 5.16 21.98 24.65
CA GLN A 324 4.22 22.88 25.34
C GLN A 324 3.69 22.27 26.65
N ASN A 325 3.37 20.97 26.65
CA ASN A 325 2.90 20.25 27.85
C ASN A 325 3.98 20.19 28.94
N GLU A 326 5.25 20.04 28.55
CA GLU A 326 6.39 20.05 29.46
C GLU A 326 6.84 21.47 29.86
N GLY A 327 6.23 22.51 29.29
CA GLY A 327 6.59 23.91 29.54
C GLY A 327 7.95 24.31 28.96
N ILE A 328 8.41 23.61 27.92
CA ILE A 328 9.65 23.88 27.21
C ILE A 328 9.37 24.96 26.15
N ASP A 329 10.12 26.07 26.24
CA ASP A 329 10.10 27.14 25.25
C ASP A 329 10.91 26.73 24.00
N ALA A 330 10.29 25.89 23.17
CA ALA A 330 10.84 25.42 21.90
C ALA A 330 10.37 26.32 20.73
N ALA A 331 11.27 26.60 19.80
CA ALA A 331 10.93 27.34 18.58
C ALA A 331 9.93 26.52 17.74
N THR A 332 8.86 27.16 17.27
CA THR A 332 7.89 26.57 16.36
C THR A 332 8.58 26.18 15.05
N VAL A 333 8.53 24.90 14.70
CA VAL A 333 9.03 24.41 13.41
C VAL A 333 7.95 24.61 12.37
N GLU A 334 8.24 25.42 11.36
CA GLU A 334 7.38 25.54 10.18
C GLU A 334 7.57 24.32 9.28
N TYR A 335 6.47 23.68 8.89
CA TYR A 335 6.46 22.56 7.95
C TYR A 335 5.30 22.73 6.96
N GLU A 336 5.41 22.09 5.79
CA GLU A 336 4.32 22.12 4.81
C GLU A 336 3.16 21.22 5.25
N ASP A 337 2.06 21.84 5.68
CA ASP A 337 0.82 21.13 5.94
C ASP A 337 0.06 20.84 4.65
N ASN A 338 -0.08 19.56 4.32
CA ASN A 338 -0.83 19.08 3.17
C ASN A 338 -2.34 18.88 3.47
N ARG A 339 -2.82 19.28 4.65
CA ARG A 339 -4.25 19.26 5.00
C ARG A 339 -5.16 19.92 3.97
N PRO A 340 -4.85 21.11 3.40
CA PRO A 340 -5.72 21.74 2.42
C PRO A 340 -5.91 20.91 1.14
N LEU A 341 -4.89 20.14 0.75
CA LEU A 341 -4.97 19.22 -0.38
C LEU A 341 -5.85 18.01 -0.04
N LEU A 342 -5.72 17.45 1.16
CA LEU A 342 -6.61 16.38 1.63
C LEU A 342 -8.07 16.82 1.72
N ASP A 343 -8.34 18.04 2.18
CA ASP A 343 -9.69 18.58 2.22
C ASP A 343 -10.26 18.74 0.79
N MET A 344 -9.45 19.18 -0.19
CA MET A 344 -9.86 19.19 -1.61
C MET A 344 -10.28 17.79 -2.09
N PHE A 345 -9.61 16.72 -1.66
CA PHE A 345 -9.99 15.36 -2.02
C PHE A 345 -11.24 14.85 -1.30
N LEU A 346 -11.30 15.06 0.02
CA LEU A 346 -12.14 14.29 0.94
C LEU A 346 -13.33 15.06 1.51
N GLN A 347 -13.33 16.39 1.44
CA GLN A 347 -14.39 17.20 2.03
C GLN A 347 -15.74 16.90 1.38
N LYS A 348 -16.79 16.77 2.19
CA LYS A 348 -18.16 16.64 1.69
C LYS A 348 -18.87 17.99 1.79
N PRO A 349 -19.70 18.39 0.83
CA PRO A 349 -20.06 17.66 -0.41
C PRO A 349 -19.19 17.99 -1.62
N MET A 350 -18.25 18.94 -1.53
CA MET A 350 -17.60 19.56 -2.69
C MET A 350 -16.19 19.02 -3.02
N GLY A 351 -15.69 18.02 -2.29
CA GLY A 351 -14.39 17.41 -2.54
C GLY A 351 -14.40 16.51 -3.77
N LEU A 352 -13.22 16.29 -4.36
CA LEU A 352 -13.01 15.56 -5.61
C LEU A 352 -13.76 14.22 -5.63
N LEU A 353 -13.63 13.41 -4.58
CA LEU A 353 -14.29 12.10 -4.53
C LEU A 353 -15.82 12.20 -4.46
N SER A 354 -16.34 13.24 -3.82
CA SER A 354 -17.80 13.47 -3.75
C SER A 354 -18.36 13.87 -5.12
N LEU A 355 -17.63 14.73 -5.84
CA LEU A 355 -17.99 15.14 -7.20
C LEU A 355 -17.95 13.95 -8.17
N LEU A 356 -16.94 13.08 -8.04
CA LEU A 356 -16.84 11.85 -8.81
C LEU A 356 -18.04 10.93 -8.53
N ASP A 357 -18.38 10.69 -7.26
CA ASP A 357 -19.52 9.85 -6.88
C ASP A 357 -20.86 10.40 -7.39
N GLU A 358 -21.04 11.72 -7.36
CA GLU A 358 -22.23 12.38 -7.88
C GLU A 358 -22.34 12.19 -9.39
N GLU A 359 -21.25 12.44 -10.12
CA GLU A 359 -21.20 12.33 -11.57
C GLU A 359 -21.35 10.88 -12.04
N SER A 360 -20.77 9.92 -11.32
CA SER A 360 -20.95 8.48 -11.58
C SER A 360 -22.41 8.04 -11.50
N ARG A 361 -23.25 8.70 -10.70
CA ARG A 361 -24.68 8.38 -10.57
C ARG A 361 -25.55 9.04 -11.63
N PHE A 362 -25.02 10.00 -12.38
CA PHE A 362 -25.79 10.72 -13.39
C PHE A 362 -25.82 9.91 -14.71
N PRO A 363 -27.00 9.52 -15.24
CA PRO A 363 -27.10 8.59 -16.37
C PRO A 363 -26.45 9.08 -17.67
N GLN A 364 -26.39 10.39 -17.89
CA GLN A 364 -25.83 11.00 -19.11
C GLN A 364 -24.43 11.59 -18.89
N ALA A 365 -23.82 11.35 -17.72
CA ALA A 365 -22.48 11.84 -17.46
C ALA A 365 -21.44 11.12 -18.31
N THR A 366 -20.42 11.88 -18.72
CA THR A 366 -19.26 11.42 -19.48
C THR A 366 -17.98 11.80 -18.72
N ASP A 367 -16.86 11.17 -19.04
CA ASP A 367 -15.60 11.55 -18.40
C ASP A 367 -15.22 13.02 -18.68
N LEU A 368 -15.70 13.60 -19.79
CA LEU A 368 -15.54 15.03 -20.08
C LEU A 368 -16.35 15.89 -19.11
N THR A 369 -17.64 15.55 -18.87
CA THR A 369 -18.46 16.31 -17.91
C THR A 369 -17.93 16.20 -16.49
N LEU A 370 -17.27 15.09 -16.14
CA LEU A 370 -16.54 14.93 -14.88
C LEU A 370 -15.36 15.92 -14.78
N VAL A 371 -14.52 16.01 -15.81
CA VAL A 371 -13.37 16.94 -15.81
C VAL A 371 -13.83 18.39 -15.74
N ASP A 372 -14.87 18.76 -16.49
CA ASP A 372 -15.46 20.09 -16.44
C ASP A 372 -15.99 20.40 -15.03
N LYS A 373 -16.66 19.42 -14.39
CA LYS A 373 -17.13 19.54 -13.02
C LYS A 373 -15.99 19.72 -12.02
N PHE A 374 -14.86 19.02 -12.19
CA PHE A 374 -13.68 19.25 -11.36
C PHE A 374 -13.12 20.65 -11.54
N GLU A 375 -12.99 21.14 -12.77
CA GLU A 375 -12.50 22.50 -13.04
C GLU A 375 -13.40 23.58 -12.43
N ASP A 376 -14.71 23.41 -12.52
CA ASP A 376 -15.67 24.38 -11.99
C ASP A 376 -15.65 24.44 -10.47
N ASN A 377 -15.47 23.30 -9.79
CA ASN A 377 -15.65 23.18 -8.34
C ASN A 377 -14.34 23.15 -7.53
N LEU A 378 -13.22 22.63 -8.09
CA LEU A 378 -11.94 22.46 -7.39
C LEU A 378 -10.98 23.63 -7.63
N ARG A 379 -11.47 24.87 -7.50
CA ARG A 379 -10.67 26.09 -7.73
C ARG A 379 -9.69 26.34 -6.58
N CYS A 380 -8.55 25.66 -6.60
CA CYS A 380 -7.49 25.81 -5.61
C CYS A 380 -6.10 25.77 -6.25
N LYS A 381 -5.05 26.11 -5.49
CA LYS A 381 -3.66 26.12 -5.98
C LYS A 381 -3.13 24.75 -6.38
N TYR A 382 -3.78 23.67 -5.96
CA TYR A 382 -3.32 22.32 -6.19
C TYR A 382 -3.86 21.69 -7.47
N PHE A 383 -5.01 22.14 -7.96
CA PHE A 383 -5.66 21.59 -9.15
C PHE A 383 -5.38 22.47 -10.38
N TRP A 384 -5.14 21.85 -11.53
CA TRP A 384 -5.11 22.55 -12.81
C TRP A 384 -5.62 21.69 -13.96
N ARG A 385 -6.08 22.34 -15.03
CA ARG A 385 -6.40 21.69 -16.30
C ARG A 385 -5.33 22.02 -17.35
N PRO A 386 -4.71 21.03 -18.01
CA PRO A 386 -3.79 21.29 -19.12
C PRO A 386 -4.52 21.91 -20.32
N LYS A 387 -3.88 22.88 -20.97
CA LYS A 387 -4.43 23.49 -22.19
C LYS A 387 -4.25 22.54 -23.39
N GLY A 388 -5.33 22.23 -24.10
CA GLY A 388 -5.30 21.41 -25.32
C GLY A 388 -5.43 19.91 -25.10
N VAL A 389 -5.66 19.44 -23.86
CA VAL A 389 -5.98 18.05 -23.55
C VAL A 389 -7.31 18.02 -22.79
N GLU A 390 -8.40 17.70 -23.47
CA GLU A 390 -9.75 17.87 -22.93
C GLU A 390 -10.07 16.89 -21.79
N LEU A 391 -9.58 15.65 -21.88
CA LEU A 391 -9.87 14.53 -20.96
C LEU A 391 -8.77 14.33 -19.91
N SER A 392 -8.18 15.41 -19.40
CA SER A 392 -7.14 15.30 -18.37
C SER A 392 -7.19 16.45 -17.38
N PHE A 393 -6.69 16.20 -16.18
CA PHE A 393 -6.51 17.18 -15.11
C PHE A 393 -5.22 16.88 -14.36
N GLY A 394 -4.68 17.86 -13.66
CA GLY A 394 -3.45 17.69 -12.89
C GLY A 394 -3.61 18.14 -11.44
N ILE A 395 -2.84 17.48 -10.56
CA ILE A 395 -2.83 17.74 -9.12
C ILE A 395 -1.41 17.88 -8.59
N GLN A 396 -1.19 18.88 -7.74
CA GLN A 396 0.09 19.17 -7.08
C GLN A 396 0.07 18.43 -5.76
N HIS A 397 0.76 17.31 -5.73
CA HIS A 397 0.98 16.51 -4.54
C HIS A 397 2.26 16.95 -3.81
N TYR A 398 2.47 16.42 -2.59
CA TYR A 398 3.68 16.65 -1.79
C TYR A 398 4.95 16.22 -2.54
N ALA A 399 4.87 15.11 -3.29
CA ALA A 399 5.99 14.56 -4.04
C ALA A 399 6.09 15.09 -5.49
N GLY A 400 5.17 15.96 -5.92
CA GLY A 400 5.26 16.63 -7.21
C GLY A 400 3.95 16.75 -7.99
N LYS A 401 4.05 17.24 -9.23
CA LYS A 401 2.91 17.40 -10.13
C LYS A 401 2.59 16.09 -10.85
N VAL A 402 1.33 15.67 -10.80
CA VAL A 402 0.85 14.47 -11.49
C VAL A 402 -0.25 14.86 -12.46
N LEU A 403 -0.17 14.35 -13.69
CA LEU A 403 -1.20 14.51 -14.70
C LEU A 403 -2.01 13.23 -14.83
N TYR A 404 -3.33 13.33 -14.66
CA TYR A 404 -4.28 12.23 -14.74
C TYR A 404 -5.09 12.30 -16.03
N ASP A 405 -5.18 11.16 -16.70
CA ASP A 405 -6.11 10.92 -17.80
C ASP A 405 -7.44 10.44 -17.23
N ALA A 406 -8.49 11.24 -17.44
CA ALA A 406 -9.82 10.97 -16.91
C ALA A 406 -10.59 9.89 -17.69
N SER A 407 -10.04 9.37 -18.80
CA SER A 407 -10.68 8.34 -19.60
C SER A 407 -11.09 7.14 -18.72
N THR A 408 -12.35 6.72 -18.81
CA THR A 408 -12.97 5.62 -18.06
C THR A 408 -13.08 5.83 -16.53
N PHE A 409 -12.85 7.04 -16.01
CA PHE A 409 -12.98 7.30 -14.56
C PHE A 409 -14.37 6.99 -14.03
N LEU A 410 -15.42 7.40 -14.75
CA LEU A 410 -16.79 7.16 -14.31
C LEU A 410 -17.13 5.66 -14.31
N GLU A 411 -16.68 4.92 -15.32
CA GLU A 411 -16.86 3.47 -15.41
C GLU A 411 -16.12 2.75 -14.27
N LYS A 412 -14.85 3.11 -14.04
CA LYS A 412 -14.03 2.55 -12.95
C LYS A 412 -14.62 2.83 -11.58
N ASN A 413 -15.18 4.01 -11.36
CA ASN A 413 -15.83 4.36 -10.09
C ASN A 413 -17.21 3.70 -9.92
N ARG A 414 -17.90 3.36 -11.02
CA ARG A 414 -19.19 2.67 -10.98
C ARG A 414 -19.05 1.21 -10.46
N ASP A 415 -17.94 0.52 -10.77
CA ASP A 415 -17.63 -0.88 -10.38
C ASP A 415 -18.87 -1.81 -10.44
N THR A 416 -19.63 -1.71 -11.54
CA THR A 416 -20.93 -2.38 -11.70
C THR A 416 -20.83 -3.68 -12.48
N LEU A 417 -21.42 -4.75 -11.96
CA LEU A 417 -21.61 -6.00 -12.68
C LEU A 417 -23.06 -6.15 -13.17
N PRO A 418 -23.31 -6.51 -14.43
CA PRO A 418 -24.66 -6.73 -14.93
C PRO A 418 -25.40 -7.80 -14.11
N ALA A 419 -26.65 -7.54 -13.75
CA ALA A 419 -27.44 -8.42 -12.88
C ALA A 419 -27.57 -9.85 -13.44
N ASP A 420 -27.72 -10.00 -14.76
CA ASP A 420 -27.83 -11.30 -15.43
C ASP A 420 -26.55 -12.13 -15.26
N ILE A 421 -25.38 -11.50 -15.33
CA ILE A 421 -24.09 -12.16 -15.09
C ILE A 421 -24.00 -12.64 -13.65
N VAL A 422 -24.45 -11.83 -12.68
CA VAL A 422 -24.48 -12.22 -11.27
C VAL A 422 -25.39 -13.41 -11.02
N VAL A 423 -26.58 -13.44 -11.65
CA VAL A 423 -27.51 -14.57 -11.57
C VAL A 423 -26.85 -15.84 -12.11
N VAL A 424 -26.20 -15.78 -13.27
CA VAL A 424 -25.48 -16.93 -13.84
C VAL A 424 -24.39 -17.43 -12.88
N LEU A 425 -23.56 -16.54 -12.32
CA LEU A 425 -22.48 -16.92 -11.42
C LEU A 425 -23.00 -17.58 -10.13
N ARG A 426 -24.16 -17.14 -9.61
CA ARG A 426 -24.84 -17.77 -8.47
C ARG A 426 -25.37 -19.18 -8.76
N THR A 427 -25.63 -19.51 -10.03
CA THR A 427 -26.07 -20.86 -10.43
C THR A 427 -24.91 -21.84 -10.64
N SER A 428 -23.66 -21.40 -10.50
CA SER A 428 -22.47 -22.24 -10.71
C SER A 428 -22.44 -23.47 -9.81
N GLU A 429 -21.96 -24.61 -10.30
CA GLU A 429 -21.69 -25.79 -9.44
C GLU A 429 -20.47 -25.62 -8.52
N ASN A 430 -19.64 -24.60 -8.77
CA ASN A 430 -18.48 -24.30 -7.92
C ASN A 430 -18.94 -23.55 -6.67
N LYS A 431 -18.87 -24.22 -5.51
CA LYS A 431 -19.30 -23.67 -4.21
C LYS A 431 -18.57 -22.39 -3.82
N LEU A 432 -17.26 -22.30 -4.10
CA LEU A 432 -16.47 -21.10 -3.83
C LEU A 432 -16.96 -19.92 -4.69
N LEU A 433 -17.24 -20.17 -5.97
CA LEU A 433 -17.77 -19.15 -6.87
C LEU A 433 -19.18 -18.69 -6.43
N GLN A 434 -20.05 -19.61 -6.01
CA GLN A 434 -21.34 -19.23 -5.42
C GLN A 434 -21.18 -18.35 -4.18
N GLN A 435 -20.26 -18.71 -3.28
CA GLN A 435 -19.98 -17.95 -2.05
C GLN A 435 -19.50 -16.53 -2.35
N LEU A 436 -18.58 -16.36 -3.30
CA LEU A 436 -18.09 -15.04 -3.74
C LEU A 436 -19.22 -14.12 -4.24
N PHE A 437 -20.28 -14.70 -4.81
CA PHE A 437 -21.42 -13.96 -5.40
C PHE A 437 -22.70 -14.04 -4.55
N SER A 438 -22.62 -14.57 -3.32
CA SER A 438 -23.79 -14.82 -2.46
C SER A 438 -24.38 -13.54 -1.85
N SER A 439 -23.59 -12.47 -1.74
CA SER A 439 -24.05 -11.21 -1.17
C SER A 439 -25.06 -10.47 -2.06
N PRO A 440 -26.03 -9.77 -1.47
CA PRO A 440 -27.00 -8.98 -2.22
C PRO A 440 -26.30 -7.85 -3.00
N LEU A 441 -26.82 -7.58 -4.19
CA LEU A 441 -26.41 -6.43 -4.98
C LEU A 441 -27.03 -5.17 -4.37
N THR A 442 -26.25 -4.11 -4.29
CA THR A 442 -26.75 -2.76 -4.03
C THR A 442 -27.62 -2.28 -5.20
N LYS A 443 -28.40 -1.22 -5.00
CA LYS A 443 -29.23 -0.62 -6.06
C LYS A 443 -28.42 -0.18 -7.30
N THR A 444 -27.10 -0.03 -7.15
CA THR A 444 -26.17 0.34 -8.22
C THR A 444 -25.53 -0.86 -8.91
N GLY A 445 -25.78 -2.11 -8.48
CA GLY A 445 -25.17 -3.31 -9.10
C GLY A 445 -23.79 -3.69 -8.55
N THR A 446 -23.36 -3.07 -7.44
CA THR A 446 -22.15 -3.42 -6.69
C THR A 446 -22.48 -4.47 -5.61
N PHE A 447 -21.59 -5.41 -5.33
CA PHE A 447 -21.79 -6.36 -4.21
C PHE A 447 -21.73 -5.67 -2.85
N CYS A 448 -22.69 -5.95 -1.97
CA CYS A 448 -22.51 -5.67 -0.54
C CYS A 448 -21.42 -6.62 0.00
N ASN A 449 -20.28 -6.10 0.46
CA ASN A 449 -19.23 -6.97 1.00
C ASN A 449 -19.76 -7.85 2.15
N SER A 450 -19.67 -9.17 2.01
CA SER A 450 -20.11 -10.15 3.02
C SER A 450 -19.29 -10.04 4.32
N PHE A 451 -18.08 -9.46 4.25
CA PHE A 451 -17.25 -9.16 5.41
C PHE A 451 -17.81 -8.07 6.33
N ALA A 452 -18.69 -7.19 5.83
CA ALA A 452 -19.34 -6.17 6.66
C ALA A 452 -20.42 -6.77 7.60
N TYR A 453 -20.97 -7.95 7.26
CA TYR A 453 -22.01 -8.59 8.06
C TYR A 453 -21.46 -9.28 9.32
N PHE A 454 -20.25 -9.85 9.28
CA PHE A 454 -19.65 -10.50 10.46
C PHE A 454 -19.13 -9.52 11.53
N ALA A 455 -18.82 -8.27 11.14
CA ALA A 455 -18.48 -7.21 12.10
C ALA A 455 -19.66 -6.82 13.02
N THR A 456 -20.92 -7.08 12.60
CA THR A 456 -22.09 -6.68 13.39
C THR A 456 -22.31 -7.49 14.66
N PHE A 457 -21.66 -8.64 14.84
CA PHE A 457 -21.91 -9.53 16.00
C PHE A 457 -20.96 -9.33 17.19
N SER A 458 -19.94 -8.46 17.09
CA SER A 458 -19.12 -8.04 18.25
C SER A 458 -18.99 -6.52 18.37
N ALA A 459 -20.03 -5.80 17.97
CA ALA A 459 -20.09 -4.34 18.01
C ALA A 459 -19.93 -3.80 19.44
N THR A 460 -18.70 -3.51 19.83
CA THR A 460 -18.36 -2.73 21.03
C THR A 460 -17.74 -1.39 20.67
N SER A 461 -17.51 -1.11 19.38
CA SER A 461 -16.97 0.16 18.92
C SER A 461 -17.96 0.87 17.97
N PRO A 462 -18.18 2.19 18.11
CA PRO A 462 -18.99 2.99 17.18
C PRO A 462 -18.46 3.02 15.73
N PHE A 463 -17.28 2.44 15.47
CA PHE A 463 -16.47 2.68 14.27
C PHE A 463 -16.68 1.66 13.14
N GLU A 464 -17.25 0.49 13.44
CA GLU A 464 -17.57 -0.53 12.42
C GLU A 464 -18.78 -0.13 11.54
N ASN A 465 -19.67 0.73 12.05
CA ASN A 465 -20.84 1.20 11.32
C ASN A 465 -20.53 2.16 10.16
N LEU A 466 -19.38 2.87 10.19
CA LEU A 466 -18.99 3.75 9.08
C LEU A 466 -18.37 2.99 7.91
N ALA A 467 -17.61 1.93 8.18
CA ALA A 467 -17.02 1.04 7.16
C ALA A 467 -18.09 0.35 6.31
N ALA A 468 -19.27 0.07 6.88
CA ALA A 468 -20.41 -0.49 6.16
C ALA A 468 -21.07 0.48 5.15
N SER A 469 -20.76 1.78 5.20
CA SER A 469 -21.39 2.81 4.35
C SER A 469 -20.50 3.32 3.19
N GLY A 470 -19.21 3.02 3.20
CA GLY A 470 -18.27 3.43 2.16
C GLY A 470 -18.11 2.36 1.08
N GLN A 471 -18.72 2.57 -0.09
CA GLN A 471 -18.68 1.63 -1.23
C GLN A 471 -17.31 1.54 -1.93
N ASN A 472 -16.25 2.17 -1.41
CA ASN A 472 -14.97 2.30 -2.10
C ASN A 472 -13.80 1.87 -1.21
N SER A 473 -12.92 1.00 -1.71
CA SER A 473 -11.77 0.45 -0.97
C SER A 473 -10.71 1.52 -0.65
N ALA A 474 -10.64 2.62 -1.41
CA ALA A 474 -9.87 3.81 -1.07
C ALA A 474 -10.36 4.48 0.24
N PHE A 475 -11.69 4.54 0.43
CA PHE A 475 -12.31 5.09 1.64
C PHE A 475 -11.99 4.26 2.88
N GLN A 476 -11.79 2.95 2.71
CA GLN A 476 -11.52 2.01 3.79
C GLN A 476 -10.11 2.22 4.39
N LEU A 477 -9.13 2.57 3.54
CA LEU A 477 -7.78 2.98 3.97
C LEU A 477 -7.79 4.35 4.67
N LEU A 478 -8.53 5.32 4.13
CA LEU A 478 -8.69 6.67 4.69
C LEU A 478 -9.41 6.69 6.06
N LEU A 479 -10.28 5.70 6.30
CA LEU A 479 -10.93 5.50 7.60
C LEU A 479 -10.00 4.83 8.62
N LEU A 480 -9.16 3.87 8.21
CA LEU A 480 -8.16 3.24 9.08
C LEU A 480 -7.09 4.25 9.56
N LEU A 481 -6.63 5.14 8.68
CA LEU A 481 -5.64 6.18 9.02
C LEU A 481 -6.21 7.35 9.85
N LYS A 482 -7.53 7.43 10.03
CA LYS A 482 -8.18 8.34 11.00
C LYS A 482 -8.24 7.78 12.42
N VAL A 483 -7.97 6.48 12.58
CA VAL A 483 -8.07 5.73 13.85
C VAL A 483 -6.71 5.62 14.54
N SER A 484 -5.60 5.88 13.84
CA SER A 484 -4.23 5.87 14.40
C SER A 484 -3.93 7.12 15.21
#